data_AF-A0A9E4MTL9-F1
#
_entry.id   AF-A0A9E4MTL9-F1
#
_cell.length_a   1.000
_cell.length_b   1.000
_cell.length_c   1.000
_cell.angle_alpha   90.00
_cell.angle_beta   90.00
_cell.angle_gamma   90.00
#
_symmetry.space_group_name_H-M   'P 1'
#
loop_
_entity.id
_entity.type
_entity.pdbx_description
1 polymer ?
#
loop_
_entity_poly.entity_id
_entity_poly.type
_entity_poly.pdbx_seq_one_letter_code
_entity_poly.pdbx_strand_id
1 'polypeptide(L)'
;MKKCRHLSQGEFLQQPMLRPRFFAQGLTLVSPTRSQTDVGLNAIIQLKNPTQRWIMTQGVSDKGESFDCAETTQQTPISCVLPSRGTYEVKLFTNNERYGRFDYVGTLEFNRK
;
A
#
# COMPACT_ATOMS: atom_id res chain seq x y z
N MET A 1 -25.75 -10.51 -14.21
CA MET A 1 -25.28 -9.12 -14.42
C MET A 1 -24.91 -8.52 -13.07
N LYS A 2 -23.61 -8.27 -12.79
CA LYS A 2 -23.19 -7.57 -11.55
C LYS A 2 -23.45 -6.07 -11.76
N LYS A 3 -24.30 -5.47 -10.93
CA LYS A 3 -24.51 -4.01 -10.90
C LYS A 3 -23.19 -3.33 -10.56
N CYS A 4 -22.71 -2.43 -11.43
CA CYS A 4 -21.75 -1.41 -11.04
C CYS A 4 -22.46 -0.46 -10.07
N ARG A 5 -22.32 -0.72 -8.76
CA ARG A 5 -22.75 0.24 -7.74
C ARG A 5 -21.80 1.43 -7.84
N HIS A 6 -22.30 2.58 -8.28
CA HIS A 6 -21.53 3.82 -8.24
C HIS A 6 -21.10 4.07 -6.79
N LEU A 7 -19.81 4.29 -6.60
CA LEU A 7 -19.29 4.79 -5.34
C LEU A 7 -19.88 6.17 -5.11
N SER A 8 -20.37 6.42 -3.91
CA SER A 8 -20.73 7.78 -3.52
C SER A 8 -19.50 8.68 -3.54
N GLN A 9 -19.69 9.99 -3.71
CA GLN A 9 -18.59 10.96 -3.69
C GLN A 9 -17.74 10.85 -2.40
N GLY A 10 -18.38 10.57 -1.26
CA GLY A 10 -17.69 10.32 0.02
C GLY A 10 -16.86 9.04 0.02
N GLU A 11 -17.36 7.94 -0.54
CA GLU A 11 -16.61 6.68 -0.67
C GLU A 11 -15.43 6.80 -1.65
N PHE A 12 -15.51 7.69 -2.64
CA PHE A 12 -14.42 7.96 -3.59
C PHE A 12 -13.27 8.76 -2.95
N LEU A 13 -13.59 9.80 -2.17
CA LEU A 13 -12.59 10.63 -1.48
C LEU A 13 -11.81 9.88 -0.39
N GLN A 14 -12.35 8.76 0.09
CA GLN A 14 -11.73 7.92 1.10
C GLN A 14 -10.91 6.75 0.52
N GLN A 15 -10.61 6.78 -0.79
CA GLN A 15 -9.78 5.75 -1.39
C GLN A 15 -8.29 6.01 -1.19
N PRO A 16 -7.49 4.95 -0.99
CA PRO A 16 -6.03 5.08 -0.97
C PRO A 16 -5.47 5.62 -2.30
N MET A 17 -4.38 6.37 -2.22
CA MET A 17 -3.76 7.01 -3.39
C MET A 17 -2.93 6.02 -4.23
N LEU A 18 -3.61 5.24 -5.04
CA LEU A 18 -3.00 4.29 -5.98
C LEU A 18 -2.89 4.89 -7.39
N ARG A 19 -1.78 4.61 -8.07
CA ARG A 19 -1.59 5.02 -9.47
C ARG A 19 -2.23 4.03 -10.43
N PRO A 20 -2.67 4.46 -11.63
CA PRO A 20 -3.22 3.56 -12.65
C PRO A 20 -2.33 2.35 -12.97
N ARG A 21 -1.00 2.53 -12.88
CA ARG A 21 -0.02 1.46 -13.09
C ARG A 21 -0.17 0.30 -12.10
N PHE A 22 -0.62 0.55 -10.87
CA PHE A 22 -0.93 -0.50 -9.90
C PHE A 22 -1.92 -1.52 -10.48
N PHE A 23 -3.03 -1.02 -11.02
CA PHE A 23 -4.08 -1.84 -11.61
C PHE A 23 -3.67 -2.43 -12.96
N ALA A 24 -2.94 -1.68 -13.79
CA ALA A 24 -2.44 -2.15 -15.08
C ALA A 24 -1.48 -3.35 -14.94
N GLN A 25 -0.80 -3.47 -13.80
CA GLN A 25 0.05 -4.63 -13.49
C GLN A 25 -0.71 -5.83 -12.90
N GLY A 26 -2.05 -5.75 -12.81
CA GLY A 26 -2.91 -6.83 -12.31
C GLY A 26 -3.02 -6.90 -10.78
N LEU A 27 -2.50 -5.90 -10.05
CA LEU A 27 -2.62 -5.85 -8.61
C LEU A 27 -4.01 -5.40 -8.19
N THR A 28 -4.46 -5.86 -7.03
CA THR A 28 -5.68 -5.37 -6.38
C THR A 28 -5.43 -5.17 -4.90
N LEU A 29 -5.76 -3.99 -4.36
CA LEU A 29 -5.69 -3.74 -2.93
C LEU A 29 -6.91 -4.37 -2.24
N VAL A 30 -6.66 -5.26 -1.29
CA VAL A 30 -7.70 -5.91 -0.47
C VAL A 30 -7.83 -5.18 0.87
N SER A 31 -6.71 -4.78 1.47
CA SER A 31 -6.66 -3.99 2.70
C SER A 31 -5.36 -3.17 2.74
N PRO A 32 -5.37 -1.93 3.25
CA PRO A 32 -6.52 -1.19 3.79
C PRO A 32 -7.48 -0.70 2.69
N THR A 33 -8.76 -0.53 3.04
CA THR A 33 -9.81 -0.03 2.12
C THR A 33 -10.10 1.47 2.27
N ARG A 34 -9.52 2.12 3.29
CA ARG A 34 -9.66 3.56 3.57
C ARG A 34 -8.33 4.27 3.35
N SER A 35 -8.38 5.55 2.99
CA SER A 35 -7.19 6.39 2.81
C SER A 35 -6.29 6.44 4.04
N GLN A 36 -6.90 6.49 5.23
CA GLN A 36 -6.21 6.50 6.52
C GLN A 36 -6.68 5.34 7.38
N THR A 37 -5.72 4.60 7.96
CA THR A 37 -6.00 3.45 8.81
C THR A 37 -5.25 3.55 10.14
N ASP A 38 -5.98 3.46 11.25
CA ASP A 38 -5.39 3.42 12.58
C ASP A 38 -4.86 2.02 12.90
N VAL A 39 -3.63 1.94 13.43
CA VAL A 39 -2.97 0.68 13.81
C VAL A 39 -2.24 0.82 15.14
N GLY A 40 -1.99 -0.30 15.83
CA GLY A 40 -1.23 -0.30 17.09
C GLY A 40 0.29 -0.33 16.88
N LEU A 41 0.78 -1.25 16.05
CA LEU A 41 2.21 -1.41 15.76
C LEU A 41 2.45 -1.69 14.27
N ASN A 42 1.74 -2.69 13.74
CA ASN A 42 1.94 -3.14 12.37
C ASN A 42 0.87 -2.58 11.44
N ALA A 43 1.31 -1.95 10.35
CA ALA A 43 0.48 -1.69 9.19
C ALA A 43 0.46 -2.93 8.30
N ILE A 44 -0.73 -3.53 8.14
CA ILE A 44 -0.92 -4.76 7.35
C ILE A 44 -1.50 -4.40 5.98
N ILE A 45 -0.77 -4.78 4.94
CA ILE A 45 -1.14 -4.51 3.55
C ILE A 45 -1.44 -5.85 2.87
N GLN A 46 -2.70 -6.05 2.50
CA GLN A 46 -3.15 -7.23 1.78
C GLN A 46 -3.44 -6.88 0.33
N LEU A 47 -2.75 -7.54 -0.60
CA LEU A 47 -2.95 -7.38 -2.04
C LEU A 47 -3.33 -8.73 -2.67
N LYS A 48 -3.98 -8.69 -3.83
CA LYS A 48 -3.93 -9.79 -4.79
C LYS A 48 -2.81 -9.51 -5.78
N ASN A 49 -1.94 -10.49 -5.98
CA ASN A 49 -0.78 -10.40 -6.86
C ASN A 49 -0.71 -11.61 -7.83
N PRO A 50 -1.71 -11.77 -8.73
CA PRO A 50 -1.79 -12.93 -9.62
C PRO A 50 -0.64 -13.01 -10.62
N THR A 51 -0.04 -11.87 -10.97
CA THR A 51 1.09 -11.75 -11.90
C THR A 51 2.45 -11.89 -11.21
N GLN A 52 2.47 -12.20 -9.90
CA GLN A 52 3.68 -12.42 -9.10
C GLN A 52 4.71 -11.29 -9.25
N ARG A 53 4.26 -10.03 -9.22
CA ARG A 53 5.16 -8.86 -9.22
C ARG A 53 5.95 -8.81 -7.93
N TRP A 54 7.21 -8.41 -7.99
CA TRP A 54 7.98 -8.07 -6.81
C TRP A 54 7.48 -6.74 -6.26
N ILE A 55 7.25 -6.69 -4.95
CA ILE A 55 6.71 -5.54 -4.25
C ILE A 55 7.75 -5.10 -3.23
N MET A 56 8.07 -3.81 -3.27
CA MET A 56 8.92 -3.15 -2.28
C MET A 56 8.09 -2.09 -1.57
N THR A 57 8.27 -1.98 -0.26
CA THR A 57 7.55 -1.03 0.58
C THR A 57 8.52 -0.16 1.36
N GLN A 58 8.31 1.14 1.33
CA GLN A 58 9.08 2.11 2.11
C GLN A 58 8.14 2.90 3.00
N GLY A 59 8.43 2.97 4.30
CA GLY A 59 7.71 3.83 5.23
C GLY A 59 8.38 5.21 5.32
N VAL A 60 7.58 6.26 5.45
CA VAL A 60 8.02 7.63 5.69
C VAL A 60 7.20 8.21 6.84
N SER A 61 7.85 8.69 7.90
CA SER A 61 7.17 9.36 9.01
C SER A 61 6.75 10.78 8.64
N ASP A 62 5.82 11.34 9.41
CA ASP A 62 5.45 12.77 9.37
C ASP A 62 6.64 13.73 9.56
N LYS A 63 7.72 13.27 10.21
CA LYS A 63 9.00 13.99 10.34
C LYS A 63 9.91 13.86 9.11
N GLY A 64 9.51 13.09 8.10
CA GLY A 64 10.27 12.85 6.88
C GLY A 64 11.31 11.73 6.98
N GLU A 65 11.38 11.00 8.08
CA GLU A 65 12.31 9.88 8.25
C GLU A 65 11.83 8.69 7.43
N SER A 66 12.68 8.19 6.53
CA SER A 66 12.36 7.04 5.68
C SER A 66 12.99 5.75 6.22
N PHE A 67 12.27 4.64 6.09
CA PHE A 67 12.75 3.32 6.52
C PHE A 67 12.22 2.21 5.62
N ASP A 68 12.95 1.10 5.57
CA ASP A 68 12.49 -0.11 4.91
C ASP A 68 11.38 -0.76 5.73
N CYS A 69 10.20 -0.79 5.15
CA CYS A 69 8.97 -1.16 5.85
C CYS A 69 8.82 -2.69 5.97
N ALA A 70 9.24 -3.42 4.93
CA ALA A 70 9.29 -4.86 4.88
C ALA A 70 10.29 -5.30 3.80
N GLU A 71 10.73 -6.57 3.85
CA GLU A 71 11.55 -7.14 2.79
C GLU A 71 10.80 -7.19 1.45
N THR A 72 11.52 -6.99 0.36
CA THR A 72 10.97 -7.10 -1.00
C THR A 72 10.44 -8.51 -1.24
N THR A 73 9.16 -8.62 -1.57
CA THR A 73 8.44 -9.89 -1.63
C THR A 73 7.40 -9.93 -2.75
N GLN A 74 7.01 -11.13 -3.16
CA GLN A 74 5.83 -11.35 -4.02
C GLN A 74 4.61 -11.77 -3.19
N GLN A 75 4.82 -12.09 -1.92
CA GLN A 75 3.82 -12.66 -1.01
C GLN A 75 3.05 -11.56 -0.27
N THR A 76 1.84 -11.90 0.16
CA THR A 76 0.96 -11.03 0.95
C THR A 76 0.26 -11.88 2.04
N PRO A 77 -0.06 -11.32 3.22
CA PRO A 77 0.05 -9.92 3.62
C PRO A 77 1.49 -9.44 3.82
N ILE A 78 1.72 -8.15 3.58
CA ILE A 78 2.96 -7.44 3.91
C ILE A 78 2.74 -6.78 5.27
N SER A 79 3.62 -7.07 6.23
CA SER A 79 3.56 -6.50 7.58
C SER A 79 4.65 -5.44 7.76
N CYS A 80 4.24 -4.21 8.01
CA CYS A 80 5.12 -3.06 8.18
C CYS A 80 5.17 -2.61 9.63
N VAL A 81 6.33 -2.72 10.28
CA VAL A 81 6.49 -2.27 11.67
C VAL A 81 6.69 -0.75 11.67
N LEU A 82 5.74 -0.01 12.22
CA LEU A 82 5.85 1.44 12.34
C LEU A 82 6.67 1.77 13.60
N PRO A 83 7.82 2.48 13.54
CA PRO A 83 8.78 2.55 14.66
C PRO A 83 8.31 3.29 15.92
N SER A 84 7.53 4.37 15.75
CA SER A 84 7.02 5.20 16.85
C SER A 84 5.57 5.64 16.60
N ARG A 85 4.91 6.24 17.60
CA ARG A 85 3.58 6.83 17.40
C ARG A 85 3.66 8.01 16.43
N GLY A 86 2.64 8.17 15.60
CA GLY A 86 2.58 9.21 14.57
C GLY A 86 1.90 8.76 13.28
N THR A 87 1.94 9.63 12.28
CA THR A 87 1.39 9.37 10.95
C THR A 87 2.51 8.91 10.01
N TYR A 88 2.20 7.93 9.17
CA TYR A 88 3.14 7.32 8.24
C TYR A 88 2.54 7.17 6.85
N GLU A 89 3.34 7.51 5.84
CA GLU A 89 3.10 7.11 4.46
C GLU A 89 3.86 5.82 4.17
N VAL A 90 3.16 4.76 3.79
CA VAL A 90 3.76 3.55 3.24
C VAL A 90 3.66 3.59 1.72
N LYS A 91 4.79 3.86 1.09
CA LYS A 91 4.96 3.91 -0.37
C LYS A 91 5.13 2.51 -0.92
N LEU A 92 4.37 2.20 -1.96
CA LEU A 92 4.39 0.92 -2.68
C LEU A 92 5.13 1.08 -4.00
N PHE A 93 6.05 0.15 -4.25
CA PHE A 93 6.78 0.06 -5.51
C PHE A 93 6.73 -1.36 -6.07
N THR A 94 6.84 -1.51 -7.39
CA THR A 94 6.69 -2.81 -8.08
C THR A 94 7.71 -3.03 -9.18
N ASN A 95 8.07 -4.29 -9.44
CA ASN A 95 8.93 -4.71 -10.54
C ASN A 95 8.59 -6.14 -11.03
N ASN A 96 8.98 -6.53 -12.25
CA ASN A 96 8.98 -7.94 -12.69
C ASN A 96 10.17 -8.72 -12.12
N GLU A 97 11.24 -8.02 -11.74
CA GLU A 97 12.47 -8.63 -11.24
C GLU A 97 12.67 -8.31 -9.76
N ARG A 98 13.37 -9.20 -9.03
CA ARG A 98 13.64 -9.04 -7.60
C ARG A 98 14.53 -7.84 -7.29
N TYR A 99 15.43 -7.52 -8.20
CA TYR A 99 16.44 -6.48 -8.08
C TYR A 99 16.30 -5.50 -9.24
N GLY A 100 16.79 -4.28 -9.06
CA GLY A 100 16.74 -3.23 -10.08
C GLY A 100 15.81 -2.09 -9.71
N ARG A 101 15.29 -1.40 -10.73
CA ARG A 101 14.50 -0.18 -10.56
C ARG A 101 13.02 -0.52 -10.39
N PHE A 102 12.48 -0.25 -9.22
CA PHE A 102 11.05 -0.43 -8.95
C PHE A 102 10.25 0.82 -9.32
N ASP A 103 9.06 0.62 -9.88
CA ASP A 103 8.12 1.67 -10.21
C ASP A 103 7.24 2.02 -9.02
N TYR A 104 7.11 3.32 -8.71
CA TYR A 104 6.17 3.80 -7.71
C TYR A 104 4.72 3.62 -8.17
N VAL A 105 3.92 2.90 -7.39
CA VAL A 105 2.54 2.53 -7.75
C VAL A 105 1.48 3.06 -6.79
N GLY A 106 1.86 3.65 -5.65
CA GLY A 106 0.92 4.33 -4.77
C GLY A 106 1.41 4.46 -3.34
N THR A 107 0.60 5.11 -2.51
CA THR A 107 0.85 5.29 -1.07
C THR A 107 -0.40 4.93 -0.28
N LEU A 108 -0.16 4.38 0.91
CA LEU A 108 -1.15 4.10 1.93
C LEU A 108 -0.80 4.88 3.19
N GLU A 109 -1.77 5.50 3.85
CA GLU A 109 -1.53 6.27 5.08
C GLU A 109 -1.98 5.48 6.31
N PHE A 110 -1.12 5.44 7.32
CA PHE A 110 -1.36 4.76 8.58
C PHE A 110 -1.07 5.68 9.77
N ASN A 111 -1.93 5.60 10.78
CA ASN A 111 -1.74 6.31 12.05
C ASN A 111 -1.41 5.29 13.14
N ARG A 112 -0.22 5.38 13.73
CA ARG A 112 0.16 4.58 14.90
C ARG A 112 -0.24 5.30 16.18
N LYS A 113 -1.20 4.72 16.92
CA LYS A 113 -1.75 5.28 18.17
C LYS A 113 -0.98 4.89 19.43
#